data_AF-W6ZCH6-F1
#
_entry.id   AF-W6ZCH6-F1
#
_cell.length_a   1.000
_cell.length_b   1.000
_cell.length_c   1.000
_cell.angle_alpha   90.00
_cell.angle_beta   90.00
_cell.angle_gamma   90.00
#
_symmetry.space_group_name_H-M   'P 1'
#
loop_
_entity.id
_entity.type
_entity.pdbx_description
1 polymer ?
#
loop_
_entity_poly.entity_id
_entity_poly.type
_entity_poly.pdbx_seq_one_letter_code
_entity_poly.pdbx_strand_id
1 'polypeptide(L)'
;MADQTAAAKRAAGLTKLFNAVIHGHRELKTASDGGRFLEALCAQEDASKCVECLVAAPGGLGAVAKAFRFSGDGAFLNGLASSVLLHLSQPSVKQLYGGQFLERVLEAIVQPPTFWNTLVQAHTTELLSEDGTRAFAWLLLELLRSRSNDIPDVRSIAEQVTSDKSLIDSESLDVRNLGQKIKHVLESTSDDSVDGPGGRHDNDKADYRKIKLLPTPDEFVSDAQPFYRRADVVASAAPEGRSLMHLDNQFRLLREDLLGELRNDFQIAIGKKKGRRKVILEKLQYAGIDCGPYTKHKPCSLKLRCPNGIPQLRNLKHVLGPNGCCSRISMKLPVLRTGLSPQR
;
A
#
# COMPACT_ATOMS: atom_id res chain seq x y z
N MET A 1 -13.45 33.79 6.06
CA MET A 1 -12.67 34.96 6.53
C MET A 1 -12.28 34.81 8.00
N ALA A 2 -13.21 34.88 8.97
CA ALA A 2 -12.87 34.80 10.42
C ALA A 2 -12.29 33.44 10.89
N ASP A 3 -12.70 32.35 10.25
CA ASP A 3 -12.22 31.00 10.60
C ASP A 3 -10.79 30.74 10.07
N GLN A 4 -10.46 31.30 8.90
CA GLN A 4 -9.13 31.24 8.31
C GLN A 4 -8.10 32.06 9.11
N THR A 5 -8.50 33.21 9.65
CA THR A 5 -7.62 34.02 10.51
C THR A 5 -7.38 33.36 11.87
N ALA A 6 -8.37 32.66 12.42
CA ALA A 6 -8.21 31.87 13.65
C ALA A 6 -7.28 30.66 13.45
N ALA A 7 -7.44 29.92 12.35
CA ALA A 7 -6.57 28.80 11.98
C ALA A 7 -5.12 29.26 11.76
N ALA A 8 -4.91 30.36 11.04
CA ALA A 8 -3.57 30.93 10.83
C ALA A 8 -2.90 31.37 12.14
N LYS A 9 -3.67 31.96 13.07
CA LYS A 9 -3.16 32.34 14.39
C LYS A 9 -2.77 31.11 15.23
N ARG A 10 -3.55 30.03 15.15
CA ARG A 10 -3.21 28.76 15.81
C ARG A 10 -1.93 28.17 15.23
N ALA A 11 -1.82 28.10 13.90
CA ALA A 11 -0.63 27.59 13.22
C ALA A 11 0.62 28.38 13.61
N ALA A 12 0.57 29.71 13.61
CA ALA A 12 1.68 30.55 14.05
C ALA A 12 2.07 30.30 15.53
N GLY A 13 1.07 30.07 16.40
CA GLY A 13 1.29 29.69 17.79
C GLY A 13 1.98 28.34 17.96
N LEU A 14 1.57 27.35 17.17
CA LEU A 14 2.18 26.02 17.14
C LEU A 14 3.62 26.08 16.61
N THR A 15 3.89 26.80 15.53
CA THR A 15 5.25 26.99 15.02
C THR A 15 6.16 27.69 16.04
N LYS A 16 5.64 28.67 16.78
CA LYS A 16 6.39 29.31 17.87
C LYS A 16 6.69 28.31 18.99
N LEU A 17 5.73 27.47 19.36
CA LEU A 17 5.90 26.42 20.37
C LEU A 17 6.96 25.42 19.94
N PHE A 18 6.86 24.91 18.71
CA PHE A 18 7.80 23.96 18.12
C PHE A 18 9.24 24.49 18.20
N ASN A 19 9.48 25.69 17.67
CA ASN A 19 10.81 26.32 17.70
C ASN A 19 11.32 26.55 19.13
N ALA A 20 10.46 27.00 20.05
CA ALA A 20 10.86 27.20 21.43
C ALA A 20 11.31 25.90 22.12
N VAL A 21 10.66 24.77 21.80
CA VAL A 21 11.00 23.47 22.39
C VAL A 21 12.30 22.90 21.78
N ILE A 22 12.42 22.87 20.44
CA ILE A 22 13.59 22.24 19.79
C ILE A 22 14.91 22.99 20.08
N HIS A 23 14.83 24.31 20.30
CA HIS A 23 15.99 25.15 20.67
C HIS A 23 16.21 25.24 22.19
N GLY A 24 15.42 24.53 23.01
CA GLY A 24 15.61 24.45 24.46
C GLY A 24 15.12 25.68 25.25
N HIS A 25 14.40 26.61 24.63
CA HIS A 25 13.77 27.75 25.31
C HIS A 25 12.54 27.35 26.14
N ARG A 26 11.94 26.20 25.85
CA ARG A 26 10.82 25.63 26.61
C ARG A 26 11.05 24.14 26.87
N GLU A 27 10.95 23.76 28.13
CA GLU A 27 11.04 22.37 28.55
C GLU A 27 9.67 21.67 28.52
N LEU A 28 9.65 20.39 28.15
CA LEU A 28 8.47 19.53 28.24
C LEU A 28 8.46 18.83 29.61
N LYS A 29 7.45 19.12 30.44
CA LYS A 29 7.35 18.59 31.82
C LYS A 29 6.17 17.64 32.02
N THR A 30 5.14 17.74 31.19
CA THR A 30 3.88 17.03 31.37
C THR A 30 3.43 16.36 30.07
N ALA A 31 2.52 15.39 30.18
CA ALA A 31 1.87 14.76 29.02
C ALA A 31 1.13 15.78 28.14
N SER A 32 0.53 16.82 28.73
CA SER A 32 -0.12 17.89 27.97
C SER A 32 0.89 18.72 27.16
N ASP A 33 2.06 19.03 27.73
CA ASP A 33 3.14 19.72 26.99
C ASP A 33 3.66 18.86 25.85
N GLY A 34 3.90 17.56 26.10
CA GLY A 34 4.30 16.60 25.08
C GLY A 34 3.27 16.51 23.95
N GLY A 35 1.99 16.39 24.28
CA GLY A 35 0.91 16.35 23.30
C GLY A 35 0.84 17.61 22.42
N ARG A 36 0.96 18.81 23.03
CA ARG A 36 0.99 20.08 22.27
C ARG A 36 2.23 20.20 21.38
N PHE A 37 3.37 19.68 21.82
CA PHE A 37 4.58 19.66 21.00
C PHE A 37 4.42 18.75 19.78
N LEU A 38 3.87 17.54 19.96
CA LEU A 38 3.59 16.62 18.85
C LEU A 38 2.52 17.18 17.90
N GLU A 39 1.51 17.87 18.42
CA GLU A 39 0.55 18.61 17.59
C GLU A 39 1.27 19.69 16.76
N ALA A 40 2.18 20.44 17.37
CA ALA A 40 2.94 21.47 16.69
C ALA A 40 3.90 20.92 15.62
N LEU A 41 4.45 19.72 15.84
CA LEU A 41 5.23 18.97 14.87
C LEU A 41 4.37 18.62 13.64
N CYS A 42 3.22 17.99 13.86
CA CYS A 42 2.31 17.62 12.76
C CYS A 42 1.72 18.83 12.01
N ALA A 43 1.66 19.99 12.66
CA ALA A 43 1.13 21.23 12.07
C ALA A 43 2.14 21.97 11.18
N GLN A 44 3.40 21.52 11.09
CA GLN A 44 4.36 22.12 10.15
C GLN A 44 3.97 21.80 8.71
N GLU A 45 3.98 22.81 7.83
CA GLU A 45 3.56 22.66 6.42
C GLU A 45 4.45 21.71 5.62
N ASP A 46 5.75 21.68 5.94
CA ASP A 46 6.74 20.85 5.28
C ASP A 46 7.34 19.86 6.30
N ALA A 47 6.96 18.59 6.16
CA ALA A 47 7.44 17.50 7.02
C ALA A 47 8.96 17.31 6.90
N SER A 48 9.53 17.51 5.71
CA SER A 48 10.97 17.36 5.49
C SER A 48 11.74 18.44 6.22
N LYS A 49 11.35 19.70 6.03
CA LYS A 49 11.94 20.83 6.76
C LYS A 49 11.76 20.68 8.28
N CYS A 50 10.60 20.18 8.72
CA CYS A 50 10.35 19.92 10.14
C CYS A 50 11.35 18.91 10.71
N VAL A 51 11.55 17.77 10.03
CA VAL A 51 12.50 16.73 10.44
C VAL A 51 13.94 17.22 10.41
N GLU A 52 14.34 17.98 9.38
CA GLU A 52 15.66 18.60 9.33
C GLU A 52 15.90 19.54 10.53
N CYS A 53 14.94 20.40 10.87
CA CYS A 53 15.02 21.26 12.04
C CYS A 53 15.09 20.45 13.35
N LEU A 54 14.33 19.35 13.47
CA LEU A 54 14.36 18.46 14.65
C LEU A 54 15.74 17.83 14.86
N VAL A 55 16.38 17.40 13.77
CA VAL A 55 17.69 16.74 13.81
C VAL A 55 18.81 17.76 14.04
N ALA A 56 18.70 18.96 13.47
CA ALA A 56 19.69 20.02 13.58
C ALA A 56 19.67 20.73 14.94
N ALA A 57 18.52 20.83 15.58
CA ALA A 57 18.37 21.56 16.84
C ALA A 57 18.80 20.70 18.06
N PRO A 58 19.51 21.29 19.05
CA PRO A 58 20.12 20.54 20.14
C PRO A 58 19.10 19.81 21.04
N GLY A 59 17.89 20.37 21.18
CA GLY A 59 16.81 19.78 21.98
C GLY A 59 15.80 18.97 21.18
N GLY A 60 15.90 18.90 19.85
CA GLY A 60 14.84 18.38 18.99
C GLY A 60 14.56 16.89 19.19
N LEU A 61 15.55 16.03 18.97
CA LEU A 61 15.42 14.58 19.18
C LEU A 61 15.05 14.25 20.64
N GLY A 62 15.66 14.94 21.61
CA GLY A 62 15.34 14.77 23.03
C GLY A 62 13.90 15.14 23.37
N ALA A 63 13.34 16.17 22.73
CA ALA A 63 11.95 16.57 22.91
C ALA A 63 10.97 15.55 22.33
N VAL A 64 11.24 15.01 21.13
CA VAL A 64 10.45 13.92 20.53
C VAL A 64 10.44 12.71 21.45
N ALA A 65 11.63 12.29 21.87
CA ALA A 65 11.81 11.15 22.75
C ALA A 65 11.07 11.33 24.09
N LYS A 66 11.14 12.53 24.71
CA LYS A 66 10.37 12.84 25.93
C LYS A 66 8.86 12.81 25.68
N ALA A 67 8.39 13.40 24.59
CA ALA A 67 6.98 13.50 24.28
C ALA A 67 6.29 12.13 24.14
N PHE A 68 6.94 11.19 23.45
CA PHE A 68 6.45 9.81 23.29
C PHE A 68 6.45 8.99 24.59
N ARG A 69 7.20 9.42 25.61
CA ARG A 69 7.30 8.72 26.90
C ARG A 69 6.31 9.21 27.95
N PHE A 70 5.64 10.34 27.72
CA PHE A 70 4.70 10.88 28.71
C PHE A 70 3.35 10.16 28.75
N SER A 71 2.96 9.47 27.68
CA SER A 71 1.75 8.64 27.66
C SER A 71 1.98 7.37 26.82
N GLY A 72 1.33 6.29 27.25
CA GLY A 72 1.18 5.05 26.49
C GLY A 72 -0.27 4.57 26.47
N ASP A 73 -1.23 5.46 26.79
CA ASP A 73 -2.64 5.10 26.80
C ASP A 73 -3.21 4.95 25.38
N GLY A 74 -4.32 4.23 25.25
CA GLY A 74 -4.94 3.96 23.95
C GLY A 74 -5.38 5.22 23.19
N ALA A 75 -5.69 6.32 23.87
CA ALA A 75 -6.06 7.58 23.21
C ALA A 75 -4.84 8.28 22.61
N PHE A 76 -3.69 8.20 23.28
CA PHE A 76 -2.42 8.67 22.75
C PHE A 76 -1.94 7.83 21.57
N LEU A 77 -1.95 6.49 21.72
CA LEU A 77 -1.53 5.56 20.67
C LEU A 77 -2.36 5.77 19.39
N ASN A 78 -3.68 5.78 19.50
CA ASN A 78 -4.59 5.94 18.36
C ASN A 78 -4.78 7.39 17.89
N GLY A 79 -4.24 8.35 18.63
CA GLY A 79 -4.33 9.78 18.35
C GLY A 79 -2.99 10.33 17.90
N LEU A 80 -2.38 11.16 18.76
CA LEU A 80 -1.19 11.93 18.42
C LEU A 80 0.01 11.07 18.01
N ALA A 81 0.24 9.92 18.65
CA ALA A 81 1.35 9.04 18.28
C ALA A 81 1.21 8.56 16.83
N SER A 82 0.02 8.07 16.48
CA SER A 82 -0.30 7.65 15.11
C SER A 82 -0.16 8.79 14.11
N SER A 83 -0.71 9.97 14.42
CA SER A 83 -0.61 11.14 13.56
C SER A 83 0.83 11.54 13.28
N VAL A 84 1.71 11.49 14.28
CA VAL A 84 3.14 11.80 14.12
C VAL A 84 3.83 10.74 13.26
N LEU A 85 3.62 9.46 13.54
CA LEU A 85 4.22 8.37 12.73
C LEU A 85 3.77 8.46 11.27
N LEU A 86 2.49 8.70 11.03
CA LEU A 86 1.94 8.88 9.67
C LEU A 86 2.47 10.16 9.01
N HIS A 87 2.69 11.24 9.76
CA HIS A 87 3.34 12.45 9.25
C HIS A 87 4.80 12.17 8.83
N LEU A 88 5.53 11.37 9.61
CA LEU A 88 6.90 10.94 9.29
C LEU A 88 6.96 9.93 8.12
N SER A 89 5.85 9.24 7.82
CA SER A 89 5.75 8.29 6.71
C SER A 89 5.76 8.91 5.31
N GLN A 90 5.74 10.24 5.22
CA GLN A 90 5.76 10.95 3.94
C GLN A 90 7.04 10.62 3.14
N PRO A 91 6.92 10.32 1.83
CA PRO A 91 8.09 9.95 1.01
C PRO A 91 9.21 10.99 1.00
N SER A 92 8.86 12.27 1.12
CA SER A 92 9.81 13.38 1.17
C SER A 92 10.76 13.29 2.37
N VAL A 93 10.26 12.87 3.54
CA VAL A 93 11.06 12.70 4.76
C VAL A 93 12.11 11.60 4.56
N LYS A 94 11.72 10.49 3.93
CA LYS A 94 12.64 9.36 3.67
C LYS A 94 13.76 9.70 2.69
N GLN A 95 13.55 10.70 1.82
CA GLN A 95 14.57 11.17 0.87
C GLN A 95 15.66 12.02 1.53
N LEU A 96 15.42 12.58 2.72
CA LEU A 96 16.38 13.41 3.43
C LEU A 96 17.62 12.63 3.84
N TYR A 97 18.78 13.05 3.34
CA TYR A 97 20.08 12.45 3.64
C TYR A 97 20.07 10.91 3.49
N GLY A 98 19.39 10.41 2.46
CA GLY A 98 19.28 8.97 2.22
C GLY A 98 18.55 8.19 3.32
N GLY A 99 17.67 8.85 4.08
CA GLY A 99 16.88 8.25 5.16
C GLY A 99 17.51 8.35 6.56
N GLN A 100 18.74 8.83 6.67
CA GLN A 100 19.45 8.91 7.96
C GLN A 100 18.74 9.80 8.99
N PHE A 101 18.10 10.88 8.53
CA PHE A 101 17.38 11.78 9.44
C PHE A 101 16.12 11.12 9.99
N LEU A 102 15.40 10.38 9.16
CA LEU A 102 14.26 9.58 9.59
C LEU A 102 14.70 8.53 10.63
N GLU A 103 15.78 7.80 10.34
CA GLU A 103 16.32 6.77 11.23
C GLU A 103 16.64 7.32 12.63
N ARG A 104 17.30 8.48 12.72
CA ARG A 104 17.60 9.14 14.01
C ARG A 104 16.34 9.56 14.78
N VAL A 105 15.29 10.00 14.08
CA VAL A 105 14.01 10.34 14.72
C VAL A 105 13.30 9.08 15.21
N LEU A 106 13.29 8.02 14.41
CA LEU A 106 12.69 6.74 14.79
C LEU A 106 13.41 6.13 15.98
N GLU A 107 14.73 6.13 15.99
CA GLU A 107 15.56 5.70 17.13
C GLU A 107 15.17 6.47 18.40
N ALA A 108 15.03 7.81 18.32
CA ALA A 108 14.61 8.63 19.45
C ALA A 108 13.19 8.29 19.96
N ILE A 109 12.30 7.80 19.09
CA ILE A 109 10.94 7.37 19.45
C ILE A 109 10.96 5.99 20.11
N VAL A 110 11.76 5.05 19.59
CA VAL A 110 11.71 3.64 19.99
C VAL A 110 12.74 3.27 21.06
N GLN A 111 13.70 4.14 21.36
CA GLN A 111 14.64 3.95 22.47
C GLN A 111 14.32 4.86 23.63
N PRO A 112 14.21 4.37 24.88
CA PRO A 112 14.11 2.95 25.26
C PRO A 112 12.83 2.31 24.69
N PRO A 113 12.76 0.96 24.59
CA PRO A 113 11.69 0.23 23.91
C PRO A 113 10.31 0.31 24.57
N THR A 114 10.10 1.17 25.56
CA THR A 114 8.83 1.28 26.30
C THR A 114 7.67 1.60 25.38
N PHE A 115 7.80 2.64 24.53
CA PHE A 115 6.74 3.00 23.58
C PHE A 115 6.49 1.89 22.57
N TRP A 116 7.56 1.33 21.99
CA TRP A 116 7.47 0.23 21.03
C TRP A 116 6.73 -0.98 21.61
N ASN A 117 7.12 -1.43 22.80
CA ASN A 117 6.50 -2.57 23.47
C ASN A 117 5.02 -2.32 23.77
N THR A 118 4.66 -1.12 24.21
CA THR A 118 3.26 -0.72 24.43
C THR A 118 2.46 -0.73 23.13
N LEU A 119 3.04 -0.26 22.02
CA LEU A 119 2.39 -0.27 20.71
C LEU A 119 2.19 -1.71 20.18
N VAL A 120 3.20 -2.58 20.33
CA VAL A 120 3.11 -4.00 19.99
C VAL A 120 2.02 -4.70 20.81
N GLN A 121 1.98 -4.44 22.12
CA GLN A 121 0.95 -4.99 23.00
C GLN A 121 -0.44 -4.52 22.55
N ALA A 122 -0.63 -3.23 22.30
CA ALA A 122 -1.90 -2.68 21.85
C ALA A 122 -2.37 -3.29 20.52
N HIS A 123 -1.46 -3.52 19.56
CA HIS A 123 -1.78 -4.22 18.32
C HIS A 123 -2.20 -5.68 18.59
N THR A 124 -1.42 -6.40 19.41
CA THR A 124 -1.69 -7.82 19.74
C THR A 124 -3.03 -8.00 20.46
N THR A 125 -3.45 -7.01 21.23
CA THR A 125 -4.75 -6.99 21.92
C THR A 125 -5.88 -6.34 21.11
N GLU A 126 -5.65 -6.02 19.82
CA GLU A 126 -6.64 -5.41 18.91
C GLU A 126 -7.22 -4.08 19.44
N LEU A 127 -6.42 -3.30 20.18
CA LEU A 127 -6.82 -1.99 20.73
C LEU A 127 -6.47 -0.82 19.82
N LEU A 128 -5.79 -1.08 18.70
CA LEU A 128 -5.45 -0.05 17.73
C LEU A 128 -6.60 0.25 16.78
N SER A 129 -6.79 1.52 16.48
CA SER A 129 -7.66 1.98 15.39
C SER A 129 -7.04 1.62 14.04
N GLU A 130 -7.76 1.89 12.95
CA GLU A 130 -7.21 1.72 11.60
C GLU A 130 -5.92 2.56 11.41
N ASP A 131 -5.95 3.84 11.80
CA ASP A 131 -4.76 4.71 11.75
C ASP A 131 -3.66 4.24 12.68
N GLY A 132 -4.01 3.74 13.87
CA GLY A 132 -3.07 3.12 14.81
C GLY A 132 -2.38 1.90 14.22
N THR A 133 -3.14 1.04 13.56
CA THR A 133 -2.63 -0.17 12.91
C THR A 133 -1.75 0.18 11.72
N ARG A 134 -2.13 1.20 10.93
CA ARG A 134 -1.31 1.71 9.83
C ARG A 134 0.00 2.31 10.31
N ALA A 135 -0.04 3.11 11.37
CA ALA A 135 1.15 3.70 11.99
C ALA A 135 2.08 2.61 12.56
N PHE A 136 1.52 1.61 13.25
CA PHE A 136 2.25 0.45 13.74
C PHE A 136 2.91 -0.34 12.60
N ALA A 137 2.16 -0.70 11.57
CA ALA A 137 2.66 -1.47 10.43
C ALA A 137 3.77 -0.73 9.68
N TRP A 138 3.63 0.59 9.53
CA TRP A 138 4.68 1.42 8.91
C TRP A 138 5.93 1.46 9.78
N LEU A 139 5.79 1.71 11.09
CA LEU A 139 6.93 1.73 12.01
C LEU A 139 7.65 0.38 12.00
N LEU A 140 6.92 -0.73 12.15
CA LEU A 140 7.48 -2.08 12.09
C LEU A 140 8.29 -2.33 10.82
N LEU A 141 7.78 -1.90 9.66
CA LEU A 141 8.48 -2.03 8.38
C LEU A 141 9.78 -1.21 8.35
N GLU A 142 9.78 0.02 8.85
CA GLU A 142 10.98 0.86 8.88
C GLU A 142 12.02 0.34 9.88
N LEU A 143 11.60 -0.14 11.04
CA LEU A 143 12.52 -0.77 12.01
C LEU A 143 13.11 -2.08 11.47
N LEU A 144 12.31 -2.90 10.78
CA LEU A 144 12.79 -4.15 10.17
C LEU A 144 13.84 -3.90 9.06
N ARG A 145 13.78 -2.74 8.42
CA ARG A 145 14.72 -2.30 7.37
C ARG A 145 15.94 -1.57 7.91
N SER A 146 15.87 -1.07 9.14
CA SER A 146 17.00 -0.37 9.76
C SER A 146 18.15 -1.33 10.00
N ARG A 147 19.37 -0.79 9.90
CA ARG A 147 20.61 -1.50 10.24
C ARG A 147 21.24 -0.98 11.54
N SER A 148 20.53 -0.11 12.27
CA SER A 148 21.00 0.44 13.53
C SER A 148 20.94 -0.61 14.64
N ASN A 149 22.04 -0.77 15.36
CA ASN A 149 22.10 -1.62 16.55
C ASN A 149 21.36 -0.98 17.75
N ASP A 150 21.06 0.31 17.66
CA ASP A 150 20.37 1.07 18.69
C ASP A 150 18.85 0.93 18.56
N ILE A 151 18.32 0.10 17.66
CA ILE A 151 16.87 -0.13 17.50
C ILE A 151 16.49 -1.50 18.07
N PRO A 152 15.28 -1.67 18.67
CA PRO A 152 14.83 -2.96 19.15
C PRO A 152 14.81 -4.01 18.02
N ASP A 153 15.17 -5.25 18.32
CA ASP A 153 14.97 -6.34 17.36
C ASP A 153 13.47 -6.60 17.19
N VAL A 154 12.98 -6.34 15.97
CA VAL A 154 11.56 -6.46 15.60
C VAL A 154 11.27 -7.69 14.74
N ARG A 155 12.26 -8.52 14.42
CA ARG A 155 12.09 -9.63 13.47
C ARG A 155 11.05 -10.63 13.94
N SER A 156 11.07 -11.01 15.21
CA SER A 156 10.09 -11.94 15.80
C SER A 156 8.66 -11.39 15.72
N ILE A 157 8.48 -10.09 15.94
CA ILE A 157 7.19 -9.42 15.81
C ILE A 157 6.72 -9.42 14.35
N ALA A 158 7.62 -9.12 13.41
CA ALA A 158 7.33 -9.17 11.98
C ALA A 158 6.90 -10.57 11.51
N GLU A 159 7.58 -11.61 11.99
CA GLU A 159 7.23 -13.01 11.72
C GLU A 159 5.85 -13.37 12.28
N GLN A 160 5.57 -12.95 13.52
CA GLN A 160 4.27 -13.19 14.16
C GLN A 160 3.13 -12.53 13.38
N VAL A 161 3.19 -11.22 13.09
CA VAL A 161 2.12 -10.51 12.36
C VAL A 161 1.92 -11.05 10.93
N THR A 162 2.98 -11.60 10.32
CA THR A 162 2.91 -12.22 8.99
C THR A 162 2.24 -13.59 9.05
N SER A 163 2.58 -14.40 10.07
CA SER A 163 1.99 -15.72 10.31
C SER A 163 0.50 -15.61 10.62
N ASP A 164 0.15 -14.69 11.52
CA ASP A 164 -1.22 -14.47 11.98
C ASP A 164 -2.07 -13.70 10.94
N LYS A 165 -1.42 -13.18 9.89
CA LYS A 165 -2.02 -12.36 8.82
C LYS A 165 -2.75 -11.11 9.33
N SER A 166 -2.42 -10.65 10.53
CA SER A 166 -3.11 -9.53 11.19
C SER A 166 -3.09 -8.24 10.36
N LEU A 167 -2.08 -8.05 9.51
CA LEU A 167 -1.96 -6.91 8.60
C LEU A 167 -2.46 -7.23 7.17
N ILE A 168 -2.21 -8.46 6.68
CA ILE A 168 -2.49 -8.85 5.29
C ILE A 168 -3.98 -9.03 5.02
N ASP A 169 -4.75 -9.43 6.04
CA ASP A 169 -6.20 -9.61 5.94
C ASP A 169 -6.97 -8.37 6.47
N SER A 170 -6.28 -7.23 6.67
CA SER A 170 -6.91 -5.98 7.12
C SER A 170 -7.90 -5.44 6.10
N GLU A 171 -8.96 -4.77 6.56
CA GLU A 171 -9.92 -4.05 5.69
C GLU A 171 -9.25 -2.86 4.97
N SER A 172 -8.22 -2.27 5.58
CA SER A 172 -7.50 -1.11 5.03
C SER A 172 -6.46 -1.54 4.00
N LEU A 173 -6.57 -1.02 2.77
CA LEU A 173 -5.62 -1.30 1.69
C LEU A 173 -4.19 -0.90 2.06
N ASP A 174 -4.01 0.25 2.70
CA ASP A 174 -2.69 0.74 3.12
C ASP A 174 -2.01 -0.25 4.08
N VAL A 175 -2.78 -0.77 5.04
CA VAL A 175 -2.32 -1.76 6.01
C VAL A 175 -1.97 -3.08 5.32
N ARG A 176 -2.82 -3.56 4.39
CA ARG A 176 -2.52 -4.77 3.60
C ARG A 176 -1.22 -4.61 2.80
N ASN A 177 -1.03 -3.47 2.14
CA ASN A 177 0.18 -3.18 1.38
C ASN A 177 1.43 -3.15 2.27
N LEU A 178 1.34 -2.57 3.47
CA LEU A 178 2.43 -2.64 4.46
C LEU A 178 2.70 -4.08 4.90
N GLY A 179 1.66 -4.87 5.18
CA GLY A 179 1.79 -6.29 5.50
C GLY A 179 2.49 -7.10 4.40
N GLN A 180 2.17 -6.86 3.12
CA GLN A 180 2.86 -7.49 1.98
C GLN A 180 4.33 -7.08 1.90
N LYS A 181 4.66 -5.82 2.19
CA LYS A 181 6.05 -5.34 2.23
C LYS A 181 6.83 -5.99 3.37
N ILE A 182 6.25 -6.12 4.56
CA ILE A 182 6.88 -6.77 5.71
C ILE A 182 7.17 -8.24 5.38
N LYS A 183 6.14 -8.95 4.87
CA LYS A 183 6.28 -10.33 4.41
C LYS A 183 7.40 -10.48 3.38
N HIS A 184 7.46 -9.57 2.40
CA HIS A 184 8.50 -9.59 1.38
C HIS A 184 9.89 -9.39 1.97
N VAL A 185 10.07 -8.44 2.90
CA VAL A 185 11.36 -8.21 3.58
C VAL A 185 11.80 -9.44 4.38
N LEU A 186 10.87 -10.19 4.99
CA LEU A 186 11.20 -11.43 5.70
C LEU A 186 11.62 -12.57 4.76
N GLU A 187 10.95 -12.70 3.61
CA GLU A 187 11.23 -13.75 2.61
C GLU A 187 12.52 -13.47 1.82
N SER A 188 12.91 -12.20 1.66
CA SER A 188 14.15 -11.78 1.00
C SER A 188 15.35 -12.03 1.91
N THR A 189 16.06 -13.15 1.70
CA THR A 189 17.11 -13.65 2.61
C THR A 189 18.53 -13.16 2.32
N SER A 190 18.78 -12.37 1.28
CA SER A 190 20.13 -11.82 1.01
C SER A 190 20.11 -10.82 -0.15
N ASP A 191 20.67 -9.62 0.05
CA ASP A 191 21.13 -8.61 -0.93
C ASP A 191 20.22 -8.19 -2.10
N ASP A 192 19.05 -8.79 -2.29
CA ASP A 192 18.04 -8.28 -3.20
C ASP A 192 17.60 -6.91 -2.67
N SER A 193 17.86 -5.88 -3.48
CA SER A 193 17.48 -4.50 -3.17
C SER A 193 16.04 -4.48 -2.66
N VAL A 194 15.78 -3.72 -1.60
CA VAL A 194 14.43 -3.52 -1.04
C VAL A 194 13.41 -3.06 -2.10
N ASP A 195 13.89 -2.54 -3.24
CA ASP A 195 13.13 -2.15 -4.44
C ASP A 195 13.05 -3.23 -5.54
N GLY A 196 13.35 -4.48 -5.21
CA GLY A 196 13.29 -5.64 -6.10
C GLY A 196 11.87 -6.04 -6.54
N PRO A 197 11.72 -7.15 -7.27
CA PRO A 197 10.41 -7.65 -7.65
C PRO A 197 9.65 -8.18 -6.43
N GLY A 198 8.37 -7.85 -6.29
CA GLY A 198 7.52 -8.33 -5.20
C GLY A 198 7.19 -7.32 -4.10
N GLY A 199 6.17 -7.66 -3.30
CA GLY A 199 5.86 -7.00 -2.03
C GLY A 199 5.01 -5.72 -2.11
N ARG A 200 4.71 -5.20 -3.30
CA ARG A 200 3.91 -3.96 -3.47
C ARG A 200 2.43 -4.14 -3.13
N HIS A 201 1.88 -5.30 -3.44
CA HIS A 201 0.48 -5.71 -3.21
C HIS A 201 0.37 -7.24 -3.18
N ASP A 202 -0.82 -7.78 -2.93
CA ASP A 202 -1.09 -9.22 -2.74
C ASP A 202 -0.62 -10.11 -3.91
N ASN A 203 -0.69 -9.60 -5.13
CA ASN A 203 -0.32 -10.28 -6.37
C ASN A 203 1.07 -9.91 -6.92
N ASP A 204 1.86 -9.08 -6.23
CA ASP A 204 3.24 -8.78 -6.63
C ASP A 204 4.19 -9.79 -6.00
N LYS A 205 4.65 -10.77 -6.80
CA LYS A 205 5.57 -11.82 -6.38
C LYS A 205 6.93 -11.65 -7.03
N ALA A 206 8.00 -11.99 -6.31
CA ALA A 206 9.37 -11.96 -6.86
C ALA A 206 9.49 -12.84 -8.11
N ASP A 207 8.99 -14.08 -8.02
CA ASP A 207 8.87 -14.99 -9.16
C ASP A 207 7.60 -14.68 -9.97
N TYR A 208 7.78 -14.16 -11.18
CA TYR A 208 6.67 -13.78 -12.07
C TYR A 208 5.73 -14.94 -12.41
N ARG A 209 6.21 -16.18 -12.36
CA ARG A 209 5.39 -17.38 -12.63
C ARG A 209 4.36 -17.64 -11.54
N LYS A 210 4.53 -17.06 -10.35
CA LYS A 210 3.59 -17.14 -9.22
C LYS A 210 2.55 -16.00 -9.23
N ILE A 211 2.69 -15.02 -10.13
CA ILE A 211 1.73 -13.93 -10.28
C ILE A 211 0.46 -14.48 -10.92
N LYS A 212 -0.70 -14.22 -10.31
CA LYS A 212 -2.00 -14.62 -10.87
C LYS A 212 -2.24 -13.87 -12.17
N LEU A 213 -2.67 -14.60 -13.21
CA LEU A 213 -2.94 -14.01 -14.52
C LEU A 213 -4.01 -12.91 -14.45
N LEU A 214 -5.13 -13.17 -13.77
CA LEU A 214 -6.16 -12.16 -13.53
C LEU A 214 -5.71 -11.18 -12.45
N PRO A 215 -5.87 -9.86 -12.66
CA PRO A 215 -5.62 -8.86 -11.64
C PRO A 215 -6.43 -9.11 -10.36
N THR A 216 -5.80 -8.86 -9.22
CA THR A 216 -6.48 -8.85 -7.92
C THR A 216 -7.05 -7.45 -7.64
N PRO A 217 -8.02 -7.32 -6.71
CA PRO A 217 -8.53 -6.01 -6.30
C PRO A 217 -7.42 -5.08 -5.80
N ASP A 218 -6.51 -5.57 -4.96
CA ASP A 218 -5.43 -4.77 -4.36
C ASP A 218 -4.41 -4.28 -5.41
N GLU A 219 -4.06 -5.13 -6.37
CA GLU A 219 -3.25 -4.73 -7.53
C GLU A 219 -3.94 -3.64 -8.35
N PHE A 220 -5.25 -3.76 -8.53
CA PHE A 220 -6.02 -2.84 -9.34
C PHE A 220 -6.01 -1.40 -8.78
N VAL A 221 -6.09 -1.29 -7.45
CA VAL A 221 -6.09 -0.01 -6.72
C VAL A 221 -4.70 0.49 -6.34
N SER A 222 -3.67 -0.36 -6.48
CA SER A 222 -2.28 0.02 -6.19
C SER A 222 -1.80 1.13 -7.13
N ASP A 223 -1.17 2.14 -6.53
CA ASP A 223 -0.48 3.26 -7.17
C ASP A 223 1.05 3.13 -7.10
N ALA A 224 1.54 2.02 -6.55
CA ALA A 224 2.97 1.76 -6.42
C ALA A 224 3.65 1.71 -7.79
N GLN A 225 4.87 2.23 -7.87
CA GLN A 225 5.66 2.16 -9.09
C GLN A 225 5.92 0.70 -9.47
N PRO A 226 5.54 0.27 -10.69
CA PRO A 226 5.73 -1.12 -11.07
C PRO A 226 7.22 -1.43 -11.31
N PHE A 227 7.57 -2.71 -11.12
CA PHE A 227 8.93 -3.16 -11.26
C PHE A 227 9.24 -3.63 -12.68
N TYR A 228 10.28 -3.04 -13.27
CA TYR A 228 10.90 -3.55 -14.49
C TYR A 228 12.41 -3.35 -14.43
N ARG A 229 13.18 -4.33 -14.88
CA ARG A 229 14.63 -4.17 -15.01
C ARG A 229 14.95 -3.35 -16.25
N ARG A 230 15.98 -2.52 -16.17
CA ARG A 230 16.46 -1.78 -17.34
C ARG A 230 17.09 -2.72 -18.37
N ALA A 231 17.08 -2.32 -19.63
CA ALA A 231 17.58 -3.15 -20.74
C ALA A 231 19.08 -3.46 -20.63
N ASP A 232 19.88 -2.53 -20.11
CA ASP A 232 21.30 -2.70 -19.81
C ASP A 232 21.56 -3.73 -18.71
N VAL A 233 20.73 -3.75 -17.65
CA VAL A 233 20.79 -4.77 -16.59
C VAL A 233 20.50 -6.16 -17.15
N VAL A 234 19.55 -6.28 -18.07
CA VAL A 234 19.26 -7.57 -18.72
C VAL A 234 20.39 -7.96 -19.68
N ALA A 235 20.92 -7.01 -20.46
CA ALA A 235 22.00 -7.28 -21.42
C ALA A 235 23.30 -7.73 -20.73
N SER A 236 23.61 -7.14 -19.57
CA SER A 236 24.80 -7.45 -18.76
C SER A 236 24.66 -8.71 -17.91
N ALA A 237 23.46 -9.27 -17.75
CA ALA A 237 23.24 -10.51 -17.01
C ALA A 237 23.96 -11.70 -17.66
N ALA A 238 24.34 -12.69 -16.85
CA ALA A 238 24.94 -13.93 -17.31
C ALA A 238 24.02 -14.65 -18.33
N PRO A 239 24.57 -15.25 -19.40
CA PRO A 239 23.77 -15.88 -20.47
C PRO A 239 22.70 -16.86 -19.96
N GLU A 240 23.00 -17.58 -18.90
CA GLU A 240 22.15 -18.63 -18.31
C GLU A 240 20.88 -18.06 -17.69
N GLY A 241 20.96 -16.89 -17.06
CA GLY A 241 19.82 -16.21 -16.40
C GLY A 241 19.12 -15.16 -17.27
N ARG A 242 19.78 -14.72 -18.34
CA ARG A 242 19.31 -13.61 -19.19
C ARG A 242 17.92 -13.84 -19.78
N SER A 243 17.65 -15.07 -20.24
CA SER A 243 16.36 -15.43 -20.84
C SER A 243 15.21 -15.33 -19.83
N LEU A 244 15.41 -15.84 -18.61
CA LEU A 244 14.42 -15.77 -17.53
C LEU A 244 14.17 -14.31 -17.09
N MET A 245 15.24 -13.52 -16.95
CA MET A 245 15.11 -12.08 -16.65
C MET A 245 14.36 -11.33 -17.74
N HIS A 246 14.61 -11.66 -19.01
CA HIS A 246 13.89 -11.07 -20.14
C HIS A 246 12.41 -11.43 -20.10
N LEU A 247 12.07 -12.69 -19.85
CA LEU A 247 10.67 -13.14 -19.75
C LEU A 247 9.92 -12.50 -18.56
N ASP A 248 10.58 -12.37 -17.41
CA ASP A 248 10.02 -11.67 -16.24
C ASP A 248 9.67 -10.21 -16.60
N ASN A 249 10.63 -9.49 -17.19
CA ASN A 249 10.40 -8.12 -17.68
C ASN A 249 9.25 -8.02 -18.69
N GLN A 250 9.23 -8.90 -19.70
CA GLN A 250 8.17 -8.89 -20.73
C GLN A 250 6.80 -9.18 -20.11
N PHE A 251 6.72 -10.13 -19.18
CA PHE A 251 5.48 -10.43 -18.47
C PHE A 251 4.96 -9.21 -17.71
N ARG A 252 5.83 -8.52 -16.95
CA ARG A 252 5.44 -7.33 -16.16
C ARG A 252 5.06 -6.14 -17.04
N LEU A 253 5.76 -5.92 -18.16
CA LEU A 253 5.41 -4.87 -19.12
C LEU A 253 4.03 -5.10 -19.74
N LEU A 254 3.79 -6.31 -20.28
CA LEU A 254 2.49 -6.65 -20.86
C LEU A 254 1.35 -6.59 -19.83
N ARG A 255 1.67 -6.91 -18.57
CA ARG A 255 0.71 -6.81 -17.46
C ARG A 255 0.35 -5.36 -17.14
N GLU A 256 1.32 -4.45 -17.13
CA GLU A 256 1.05 -3.03 -16.90
C GLU A 256 0.27 -2.39 -18.06
N ASP A 257 0.54 -2.78 -19.31
CA ASP A 257 -0.26 -2.34 -20.45
C ASP A 257 -1.73 -2.76 -20.28
N LEU A 258 -1.97 -4.03 -19.92
CA LEU A 258 -3.31 -4.55 -19.62
C LEU A 258 -3.96 -3.79 -18.44
N LEU A 259 -3.25 -3.60 -17.34
CA LEU A 259 -3.77 -2.92 -16.15
C LEU A 259 -4.08 -1.44 -16.42
N GLY A 260 -3.26 -0.76 -17.22
CA GLY A 260 -3.47 0.63 -17.61
C GLY A 260 -4.80 0.84 -18.33
N GLU A 261 -5.10 -0.01 -19.31
CA GLU A 261 -6.39 0.02 -20.02
C GLU A 261 -7.57 -0.27 -19.09
N LEU A 262 -7.46 -1.32 -18.27
CA LEU A 262 -8.53 -1.72 -17.35
C LEU A 262 -8.80 -0.65 -16.29
N ARG A 263 -7.75 -0.09 -15.66
CA ARG A 263 -7.87 1.00 -14.68
C ARG A 263 -8.56 2.20 -15.32
N ASN A 264 -8.17 2.59 -16.53
CA ASN A 264 -8.81 3.69 -17.24
C ASN A 264 -10.31 3.46 -17.48
N ASP A 265 -10.69 2.28 -17.99
CA ASP A 265 -12.10 1.92 -18.24
C ASP A 265 -12.92 1.84 -16.95
N PHE A 266 -12.33 1.31 -15.87
CA PHE A 266 -12.98 1.26 -14.55
C PHE A 266 -13.24 2.66 -13.99
N GLN A 267 -12.25 3.57 -14.04
CA GLN A 267 -12.40 4.95 -13.58
C GLN A 267 -13.51 5.70 -14.35
N ILE A 268 -13.68 5.41 -15.65
CA ILE A 268 -14.79 5.92 -16.46
C ILE A 268 -16.12 5.31 -16.01
N ALA A 269 -16.17 4.00 -15.75
CA ALA A 269 -17.38 3.29 -15.34
C ALA A 269 -17.92 3.78 -13.97
N ILE A 270 -17.03 4.05 -13.01
CA ILE A 270 -17.41 4.58 -11.69
C ILE A 270 -17.61 6.11 -11.68
N GLY A 271 -17.47 6.77 -12.83
CA GLY A 271 -17.70 8.22 -12.99
C GLY A 271 -16.58 9.12 -12.46
N LYS A 272 -15.43 8.57 -12.04
CA LYS A 272 -14.27 9.36 -11.59
C LYS A 272 -13.52 10.02 -12.75
N LYS A 273 -13.63 9.49 -13.97
CA LYS A 273 -13.01 10.05 -15.18
C LYS A 273 -14.04 10.30 -16.28
N LYS A 274 -13.90 11.41 -17.01
CA LYS A 274 -14.71 11.69 -18.21
C LYS A 274 -14.33 10.72 -19.32
N GLY A 275 -15.33 10.09 -19.92
CA GLY A 275 -15.16 9.16 -21.03
C GLY A 275 -16.50 8.66 -21.54
N ARG A 276 -16.47 7.85 -22.60
CA ARG A 276 -17.68 7.21 -23.14
C ARG A 276 -18.20 6.23 -22.10
N ARG A 277 -19.38 6.51 -21.54
CA ARG A 277 -20.05 5.62 -20.58
C ARG A 277 -20.20 4.22 -21.19
N LYS A 278 -19.61 3.23 -20.52
CA LYS A 278 -19.72 1.81 -20.89
C LYS A 278 -20.99 1.22 -20.28
N VAL A 279 -21.43 0.10 -20.82
CA VAL A 279 -22.56 -0.66 -20.27
C VAL A 279 -22.12 -1.33 -18.97
N ILE A 280 -22.80 -1.04 -17.88
CA ILE A 280 -22.60 -1.74 -16.61
C ILE A 280 -23.63 -2.86 -16.52
N LEU A 281 -23.15 -4.07 -16.28
CA LEU A 281 -23.96 -5.26 -16.10
C LEU A 281 -23.74 -5.76 -14.67
N GLU A 282 -24.82 -5.81 -13.90
CA GLU A 282 -24.77 -6.17 -12.49
C GLU A 282 -25.25 -7.61 -12.27
N LYS A 283 -24.77 -8.22 -11.18
CA LYS A 283 -25.20 -9.55 -10.71
C LYS A 283 -25.04 -10.64 -11.78
N LEU A 284 -23.98 -10.56 -12.59
CA LEU A 284 -23.62 -11.61 -13.54
C LEU A 284 -23.31 -12.90 -12.79
N GLN A 285 -23.88 -14.01 -13.26
CA GLN A 285 -23.63 -15.34 -12.72
C GLN A 285 -22.88 -16.18 -13.74
N TYR A 286 -21.85 -16.88 -13.30
CA TYR A 286 -21.15 -17.83 -14.15
C TYR A 286 -22.09 -18.97 -14.56
N ALA A 287 -22.14 -19.29 -15.86
CA ALA A 287 -23.00 -20.33 -16.42
C ALA A 287 -22.23 -21.39 -17.21
N GLY A 288 -20.91 -21.25 -17.37
CA GLY A 288 -20.05 -22.24 -18.03
C GLY A 288 -19.10 -21.64 -19.06
N ILE A 289 -18.41 -22.53 -19.76
CA ILE A 289 -17.54 -22.20 -20.89
C ILE A 289 -18.14 -22.82 -22.16
N ASP A 290 -17.89 -22.20 -23.31
CA ASP A 290 -18.35 -22.67 -24.60
C ASP A 290 -17.21 -22.72 -25.61
N CYS A 291 -16.71 -23.93 -25.84
CA CYS A 291 -15.68 -24.22 -26.84
C CYS A 291 -16.29 -24.74 -28.16
N GLY A 292 -17.61 -24.72 -28.29
CA GLY A 292 -18.32 -25.33 -29.40
C GLY A 292 -18.56 -26.82 -29.19
N PRO A 293 -19.32 -27.46 -30.09
CA PRO A 293 -19.51 -28.90 -30.05
C PRO A 293 -18.21 -29.64 -30.35
N TYR A 294 -18.09 -30.90 -29.91
CA TYR A 294 -16.94 -31.78 -30.20
C TYR A 294 -16.62 -31.90 -31.69
N THR A 295 -17.62 -31.70 -32.55
CA THR A 295 -17.49 -31.77 -34.02
C THR A 295 -16.96 -30.48 -34.65
N LYS A 296 -16.98 -29.35 -33.94
CA LYS A 296 -16.54 -28.05 -34.46
C LYS A 296 -16.06 -27.15 -33.33
N HIS A 297 -14.75 -27.14 -33.12
CA HIS A 297 -14.10 -26.24 -32.18
C HIS A 297 -14.32 -24.78 -32.59
N LYS A 298 -14.68 -23.94 -31.61
CA LYS A 298 -14.70 -22.48 -31.73
C LYS A 298 -13.84 -21.85 -30.63
N PRO A 299 -13.44 -20.57 -30.78
CA PRO A 299 -12.77 -19.84 -29.71
C PRO A 299 -13.56 -19.94 -28.41
N CYS A 300 -12.85 -20.31 -27.35
CA CYS A 300 -13.40 -20.46 -26.00
C CYS A 300 -14.13 -19.18 -25.59
N SER A 301 -15.36 -19.28 -25.12
CA SER A 301 -16.11 -18.13 -24.61
C SER A 301 -16.72 -18.40 -23.24
N LEU A 302 -16.73 -17.35 -22.41
CA LEU A 302 -17.34 -17.37 -21.09
C LEU A 302 -18.85 -17.16 -21.23
N LYS A 303 -19.65 -18.07 -20.67
CA LYS A 303 -21.11 -17.92 -20.57
C LYS A 303 -21.44 -17.29 -19.23
N LEU A 304 -22.04 -16.11 -19.30
CA LEU A 304 -22.56 -15.41 -18.13
C LEU A 304 -24.08 -15.27 -18.26
N ARG A 305 -24.78 -15.54 -17.17
CA ARG A 305 -26.20 -15.26 -17.00
C ARG A 305 -26.34 -13.85 -16.42
N CYS A 306 -27.17 -13.03 -17.04
CA CYS A 306 -27.51 -11.69 -16.57
C CYS A 306 -28.97 -11.67 -16.11
N PRO A 307 -29.27 -11.85 -14.80
CA PRO A 307 -30.65 -11.92 -14.29
C PRO A 307 -31.44 -10.63 -14.54
N ASN A 308 -30.77 -9.48 -14.49
CA ASN A 308 -31.38 -8.17 -14.66
C ASN A 308 -31.53 -7.76 -16.14
N GLY A 309 -31.10 -8.63 -17.06
CA GLY A 309 -31.02 -8.37 -18.50
C GLY A 309 -30.03 -7.27 -18.88
N ILE A 310 -29.74 -7.16 -20.17
CA ILE A 310 -28.90 -6.09 -20.72
C ILE A 310 -29.72 -4.79 -20.79
N PRO A 311 -29.34 -3.70 -20.09
CA PRO A 311 -30.15 -2.48 -20.01
C PRO A 311 -30.56 -1.90 -21.37
N GLN A 312 -29.67 -1.94 -22.36
CA GLN A 312 -29.89 -1.42 -23.71
C GLN A 312 -30.94 -2.21 -24.49
N LEU A 313 -31.19 -3.48 -24.11
CA LEU A 313 -32.11 -4.38 -24.80
C LEU A 313 -33.49 -4.42 -24.12
N ARG A 314 -33.70 -3.68 -23.02
CA ARG A 314 -34.99 -3.66 -22.28
C ARG A 314 -36.18 -3.22 -23.14
N ASN A 315 -35.94 -2.44 -24.18
CA ASN A 315 -36.98 -1.92 -25.07
C ASN A 315 -37.21 -2.76 -26.33
N LEU A 316 -36.44 -3.84 -26.55
CA LEU A 316 -36.67 -4.78 -27.66
C LEU A 316 -37.76 -5.78 -27.24
N LYS A 317 -39.02 -5.34 -27.30
CA LYS A 317 -40.20 -6.13 -26.86
C LYS A 317 -40.63 -7.27 -27.80
N HIS A 318 -39.87 -7.59 -28.83
CA HIS A 318 -40.16 -8.72 -29.72
C HIS A 318 -38.85 -9.41 -30.07
N VAL A 319 -38.73 -10.71 -29.74
CA VAL A 319 -37.94 -11.76 -30.44
C VAL A 319 -37.57 -12.97 -29.54
N LEU A 320 -37.87 -13.01 -28.22
CA LEU A 320 -37.51 -14.18 -27.39
C LEU A 320 -38.71 -14.80 -26.66
N GLY A 321 -38.97 -16.08 -26.95
CA GLY A 321 -40.11 -16.88 -26.50
C GLY A 321 -40.16 -17.21 -24.99
N PRO A 322 -41.10 -18.07 -24.55
CA PRO A 322 -41.79 -18.01 -23.25
C PRO A 322 -40.97 -18.40 -22.00
N ASN A 323 -39.65 -18.54 -22.10
CA ASN A 323 -38.79 -18.79 -20.94
C ASN A 323 -38.04 -17.52 -20.54
N GLY A 324 -38.72 -16.73 -19.71
CA GLY A 324 -38.24 -15.63 -18.85
C GLY A 324 -36.82 -15.09 -19.06
N CYS A 325 -36.75 -13.88 -19.63
CA CYS A 325 -35.83 -12.79 -19.31
C CYS A 325 -34.41 -13.15 -18.79
N CYS A 326 -33.69 -14.00 -19.53
CA CYS A 326 -32.28 -14.30 -19.22
C CYS A 326 -31.42 -14.04 -20.45
N SER A 327 -30.86 -12.83 -20.55
CA SER A 327 -29.87 -12.52 -21.58
C SER A 327 -28.63 -13.37 -21.32
N ARG A 328 -28.28 -14.28 -22.27
CA ARG A 328 -26.99 -14.98 -22.26
C ARG A 328 -25.96 -14.08 -22.92
N ILE A 329 -24.88 -13.81 -22.20
CA ILE A 329 -23.74 -13.08 -22.74
C ILE A 329 -22.63 -14.08 -22.97
N SER A 330 -22.10 -14.09 -24.19
CA SER A 330 -20.94 -14.90 -24.54
C SER A 330 -19.77 -13.95 -24.80
N MET A 331 -18.81 -13.93 -23.88
CA MET A 331 -17.60 -13.12 -24.02
C MET A 331 -16.50 -14.00 -24.60
N LYS A 332 -15.99 -13.67 -25.79
CA LYS A 332 -14.86 -14.41 -26.38
C LYS A 332 -13.64 -14.23 -25.48
N LEU A 333 -13.08 -15.34 -25.01
CA LEU A 333 -11.79 -15.31 -24.32
C LEU A 333 -10.68 -15.17 -25.38
N PRO A 334 -9.63 -14.39 -25.13
CA PRO A 334 -8.47 -14.39 -26.00
C PRO A 334 -7.90 -15.81 -26.06
N VAL A 335 -7.83 -16.37 -27.25
CA VAL A 335 -7.18 -17.65 -27.49
C VAL A 335 -5.68 -17.39 -27.41
N LEU A 336 -5.05 -17.75 -26.29
CA LEU A 336 -3.61 -17.97 -26.28
C LEU A 336 -3.35 -19.10 -27.27
N ARG A 337 -2.77 -18.78 -28.43
CA ARG A 337 -2.26 -19.80 -29.36
C ARG A 337 -1.09 -20.48 -28.66
N THR A 338 -1.35 -21.50 -27.86
CA THR A 338 -0.31 -22.46 -27.50
C THR A 338 0.04 -23.21 -28.77
N GLY A 339 1.24 -22.94 -29.29
CA GLY A 339 1.80 -23.60 -30.47
C GLY A 339 2.18 -25.05 -30.21
N LEU A 340 1.29 -25.84 -29.62
CA LEU A 340 1.44 -27.28 -29.57
C LEU A 340 0.78 -27.87 -30.81
N SER A 341 1.58 -27.97 -31.87
CA SER A 341 1.29 -28.88 -32.97
C SER A 341 1.17 -30.30 -32.38
N PRO A 342 0.13 -31.08 -32.72
CA PRO A 342 0.12 -32.50 -32.41
C PRO A 342 1.20 -33.14 -33.28
N GLN A 343 2.24 -33.67 -32.63
CA GLN A 343 3.05 -34.71 -33.28
C GLN A 343 2.13 -35.91 -33.54
N ARG A 344 2.26 -36.46 -34.74
CA ARG A 344 1.38 -37.45 -35.37
C ARG A 344 1.27 -38.74 -34.59
#